data_AF-A0A0C9T708-F1
#
_entry.id   AF-A0A0C9T708-F1
#
_cell.length_a   1.000
_cell.length_b   1.000
_cell.length_c   1.000
_cell.angle_alpha   90.00
_cell.angle_beta   90.00
_cell.angle_gamma   90.00
#
_symmetry.space_group_name_H-M   'P 1'
#
loop_
_entity.id
_entity.type
_entity.pdbx_description
1 polymer ?
#
loop_
_entity_poly.entity_id
_entity_poly.type
_entity_poly.pdbx_seq_one_letter_code
_entity_poly.pdbx_strand_id
1 'polypeptide(L)' 'MPLQDLAIELIDTIVFEVERPSDLLAFSLTCRAISQRIIPDQLPFRDVEESINNLHIWDSLLEHPDLAARIRSIHL' A
#
# COMPACT_ATOMS: atom_id res chain seq x y z
N MET A 1 6.04 -6.03 -23.64
CA MET A 1 6.10 -4.70 -23.00
C MET A 1 6.58 -4.93 -21.57
N PRO A 2 7.73 -4.39 -21.18
CA PRO A 2 8.20 -4.48 -19.81
C PRO A 2 7.29 -3.66 -18.88
N LEU A 3 7.12 -4.12 -17.63
CA LEU A 3 6.27 -3.46 -16.62
C LEU A 3 6.66 -1.99 -16.38
N GLN A 4 7.94 -1.68 -16.54
CA GLN A 4 8.53 -0.34 -16.40
C GLN A 4 8.09 0.65 -17.50
N ASP A 5 7.44 0.19 -18.57
CA ASP A 5 6.82 1.06 -19.57
C ASP A 5 5.34 1.36 -19.25
N LEU A 6 4.79 0.74 -18.21
CA LEU A 6 3.41 0.97 -17.77
C LEU A 6 3.34 2.25 -16.91
N ALA A 7 2.24 3.00 -17.05
CA ALA A 7 1.96 4.14 -16.19
C ALA A 7 1.92 3.70 -14.71
N ILE A 8 2.51 4.49 -13.83
CA ILE A 8 2.70 4.13 -12.42
C ILE A 8 1.34 3.91 -11.72
N GLU A 9 0.32 4.65 -12.12
CA GLU A 9 -1.04 4.55 -11.60
C GLU A 9 -1.68 3.18 -11.88
N LEU A 10 -1.33 2.57 -13.01
CA LEU A 10 -1.81 1.23 -13.35
C LEU A 10 -1.08 0.16 -12.53
N ILE A 11 0.21 0.35 -12.26
CA ILE A 11 0.98 -0.54 -11.37
C ILE A 11 0.39 -0.44 -9.96
N ASP A 12 0.07 0.76 -9.49
CA ASP A 12 -0.55 0.99 -8.18
C ASP A 12 -1.91 0.34 -8.07
N THR A 13 -2.72 0.42 -9.13
CA THR A 13 -4.01 -0.25 -9.21
C THR A 13 -3.84 -1.77 -9.10
N ILE A 14 -2.90 -2.36 -9.85
CA ILE A 14 -2.61 -3.81 -9.77
C ILE A 14 -2.19 -4.20 -8.35
N VAL A 15 -1.29 -3.42 -7.74
CA VAL A 15 -0.81 -3.63 -6.37
C VAL A 15 -1.97 -3.56 -5.36
N PHE A 16 -2.86 -2.58 -5.51
CA PHE A 16 -4.03 -2.40 -4.65
C PHE A 16 -4.99 -3.59 -4.72
N GLU A 17 -5.17 -4.19 -5.90
CA GLU A 17 -6.07 -5.33 -6.10
C GLU A 17 -5.57 -6.64 -5.46
N VAL A 18 -4.27 -6.82 -5.19
CA VAL A 18 -3.72 -8.06 -4.62
C VAL A 18 -4.22 -8.31 -3.20
N GLU A 19 -5.24 -9.14 -3.00
CA GLU A 19 -5.99 -9.23 -1.73
C GLU A 19 -5.19 -9.70 -0.51
N ARG A 20 -4.32 -10.70 -0.64
CA ARG A 20 -3.64 -11.28 0.53
C ARG A 20 -2.30 -10.60 0.76
N PRO A 21 -1.96 -10.18 2.00
CA PRO A 21 -0.64 -9.64 2.32
C PRO A 21 0.51 -10.56 1.92
N SER A 22 0.30 -11.89 2.01
CA SER A 22 1.28 -12.88 1.57
C SER A 22 1.52 -12.86 0.05
N ASP A 23 0.47 -12.64 -0.74
CA ASP A 23 0.57 -12.55 -2.20
C ASP A 23 1.24 -11.24 -2.60
N LEU A 24 0.92 -10.15 -1.89
CA LEU A 24 1.54 -8.84 -2.09
C LEU A 24 3.03 -8.88 -1.75
N LEU A 25 3.40 -9.56 -0.67
CA LEU A 25 4.79 -9.82 -0.32
C LEU A 25 5.48 -10.66 -1.40
N ALA A 26 4.87 -11.75 -1.86
CA ALA A 26 5.41 -12.56 -2.95
C ALA A 26 5.57 -11.73 -4.24
N PHE A 27 4.65 -10.81 -4.52
CA PHE A 27 4.73 -9.91 -5.66
C PHE A 27 5.91 -8.94 -5.54
N SER A 28 6.16 -8.41 -4.34
CA SER A 28 7.32 -7.55 -4.04
C SER A 28 8.67 -8.21 -4.34
N LEU A 29 8.73 -9.54 -4.30
CA LEU A 29 9.96 -10.31 -4.52
C LEU A 29 10.27 -10.57 -6.00
N THR A 30 9.36 -10.23 -6.91
CA THR A 30 9.54 -10.50 -8.34
C THR A 30 10.64 -9.64 -8.98
N CYS A 31 10.71 -8.35 -8.67
CA CYS A 31 11.75 -7.46 -9.16
C CYS A 31 11.94 -6.24 -8.25
N ARG A 32 13.08 -5.55 -8.41
CA ARG A 32 13.44 -4.37 -7.60
C ARG A 32 12.42 -3.23 -7.73
N ALA A 33 11.91 -3.00 -8.94
CA ALA A 33 10.95 -1.91 -9.18
C ALA A 33 9.64 -2.12 -8.41
N ILE A 34 9.11 -3.35 -8.40
CA ILE A 34 7.91 -3.68 -7.62
C ILE A 34 8.22 -3.65 -6.12
N SER A 35 9.38 -4.19 -5.70
CA SER A 35 9.81 -4.15 -4.30
C SER A 35 9.81 -2.73 -3.72
N GLN A 36 10.40 -1.78 -4.44
CA GLN A 36 10.46 -0.37 -4.05
C GLN A 36 9.10 0.34 -4.03
N ARG A 37 8.11 -0.20 -4.75
CA ARG A 37 6.76 0.37 -4.77
C ARG A 37 5.87 -0.17 -3.65
N ILE A 38 6.04 -1.44 -3.30
CA ILE A 38 5.26 -2.11 -2.26
C ILE A 38 5.82 -1.84 -0.87
N ILE A 39 7.14 -1.85 -0.71
CA ILE A 39 7.83 -1.69 0.57
C ILE A 39 8.51 -0.31 0.59
N PRO A 40 8.30 0.51 1.63
CA PRO A 40 7.72 0.16 2.93
C PRO A 40 6.23 0.50 3.09
N ASP A 41 5.53 1.00 2.07
CA ASP A 41 4.26 1.69 2.33
C ASP A 41 2.99 0.84 2.09
N GLN A 42 2.94 0.02 1.04
CA GLN A 42 1.70 -0.68 0.66
C GLN A 42 1.40 -1.87 1.58
N LEU A 43 2.42 -2.47 2.20
CA LEU A 43 2.22 -3.61 3.09
C LEU A 43 1.75 -3.18 4.49
N PRO A 44 2.34 -2.16 5.14
CA PRO A 44 1.98 -1.78 6.52
C PRO A 44 0.73 -0.90 6.63
N PHE A 45 0.42 -0.08 5.61
CA PHE A 45 -0.72 0.84 5.66
C PHE A 45 -1.99 0.26 5.03
N ARG A 46 -2.00 -1.03 4.71
CA ARG A 46 -3.14 -1.68 4.06
C ARG A 46 -4.27 -1.98 5.01
N ASP A 47 -3.92 -2.59 6.14
CA ASP A 47 -4.85 -2.98 7.19
C ASP A 47 -4.44 -2.18 8.43
N VAL A 48 -5.21 -1.15 8.75
CA VAL A 48 -4.93 -0.28 9.90
C VAL A 48 -5.74 -0.79 11.08
N GLU A 49 -5.07 -1.43 12.04
CA GLU A 49 -5.65 -1.83 13.33
C GLU A 49 -5.22 -0.83 14.40
N GLU A 50 -5.96 0.27 14.54
CA GLU A 50 -5.60 1.35 15.45
C GLU A 50 -6.83 1.91 16.15
N SER A 51 -6.64 2.32 17.40
CA SER A 51 -7.73 2.91 18.18
C SER A 51 -8.13 4.26 17.58
N ILE A 52 -9.44 4.56 17.55
CA ILE A 52 -9.97 5.89 17.23
C ILE A 52 -9.30 6.98 18.09
N ASN A 53 -8.93 6.64 19.32
CA ASN A 53 -8.31 7.59 20.26
C ASN A 53 -6.85 7.91 19.92
N ASN A 54 -6.22 7.17 19.00
CA ASN A 54 -4.87 7.44 18.53
C ASN A 54 -4.88 8.52 17.44
N LEU A 55 -5.16 9.76 17.85
CA LEU A 55 -5.29 10.92 16.96
C LEU A 55 -4.05 11.14 16.07
N HIS A 56 -2.85 10.78 16.56
CA HIS A 56 -1.62 10.96 15.81
C HIS A 56 -1.64 10.21 14.47
N ILE A 57 -2.18 9.00 14.42
CA ILE A 57 -2.22 8.22 13.17
C ILE A 57 -3.22 8.83 12.19
N TRP A 58 -4.36 9.29 12.68
CA TRP A 58 -5.37 9.96 11.86
C TRP A 58 -4.86 11.29 11.32
N ASP A 59 -4.16 12.08 12.14
CA ASP A 59 -3.51 13.32 11.71
C ASP A 59 -2.45 13.03 10.64
N SER A 60 -1.59 12.02 10.83
CA SER A 60 -0.61 11.60 9.83
C SER A 60 -1.24 11.16 8.50
N LEU A 61 -2.40 10.48 8.54
CA LEU A 61 -3.11 10.06 7.33
C LEU A 61 -3.78 11.24 6.61
N LEU A 62 -4.24 12.26 7.35
CA LEU A 62 -4.75 13.51 6.79
C LEU A 62 -3.62 14.33 6.12
N GLU A 63 -2.44 14.34 6.73
CA GLU A 63 -1.25 15.02 6.19
C GLU A 63 -0.65 14.30 4.97
N HIS A 64 -0.86 12.99 4.85
CA HIS A 64 -0.34 12.15 3.76
C HIS A 64 -1.47 11.38 3.03
N PRO A 65 -2.22 12.05 2.13
CA PRO A 65 -3.33 11.44 1.41
C PRO A 65 -2.92 10.23 0.55
N ASP A 66 -1.67 10.20 0.11
CA ASP A 66 -1.13 9.11 -0.69
C ASP A 66 -0.93 7.82 0.13
N LEU A 67 -0.77 7.90 1.45
CA LEU A 67 -0.78 6.75 2.36
C LEU A 67 -2.21 6.34 2.67
N ALA A 68 -3.10 7.31 2.91
CA ALA A 68 -4.52 7.05 3.14
C ALA A 68 -5.19 6.33 1.97
N ALA A 69 -4.81 6.66 0.73
CA ALA A 69 -5.29 6.00 -0.48
C ALA A 69 -4.90 4.51 -0.60
N ARG A 70 -3.97 4.03 0.23
CA ARG A 70 -3.47 2.64 0.23
C ARG A 70 -4.17 1.77 1.27
N ILE A 71 -4.96 2.36 2.16
CA ILE A 71 -5.75 1.66 3.18
C ILE A 71 -6.90 0.92 2.51
N ARG A 72 -7.04 -0.36 2.82
CA ARG A 72 -8.13 -1.22 2.35
C ARG A 72 -9.16 -1.48 3.44
N SER A 73 -8.71 -1.69 4.67
CA SER A 73 -9.58 -1.85 5.83
C SER A 73 -9.05 -1.11 7.05
N ILE A 74 -9.99 -0.61 7.83
CA ILE A 74 -9.75 0.00 9.13
C ILE A 74 -10.48 -0.86 10.16
N HIS A 75 -9.75 -1.32 11.16
CA HIS A 75 -10.28 -2.05 12.30
C HIS A 75 -10.13 -1.16 13.55
N LEU A 76 -11.25 -0.86 14.21
CA LEU A 76 -11.37 0.09 15.32
C LEU A 76 -11.62 -0.61 16.66
#